data_AF-A0A2R6JQG9-F1
#
_entry.id   AF-A0A2R6JQG9-F1
#
_cell.length_a   1.000
_cell.length_b   1.000
_cell.length_c   1.000
_cell.angle_alpha   90.00
_cell.angle_beta   90.00
_cell.angle_gamma   90.00
#
_symmetry.space_group_name_H-M   'P 1'
#
loop_
_entity.id
_entity.type
_entity.pdbx_description
1 polymer ?
#
loop_
_entity_poly.entity_id
_entity_poly.type
_entity_poly.pdbx_seq_one_letter_code
_entity_poly.pdbx_strand_id
1 'polypeptide(L)'
;MSREEARELRDALSEALSERSEFVHTAGEHREDGSYVVERRNASSAGHRKVFDSFAECRRRYDSLPEAFTAEDCSAADVSGGRRHMLAWHFAEHPAFDCELVSRQPLTVRKRGDPAAD
;
A
#
# COMPACT_ATOMS: atom_id res chain seq x y z
N MET A 1 22.84 2.86 15.95
CA MET A 1 21.57 2.74 15.22
C MET A 1 20.61 1.91 16.06
N SER A 2 19.99 2.59 17.02
CA SER A 2 18.94 2.05 17.87
C SER A 2 17.61 2.01 17.12
N ARG A 3 16.72 1.11 17.55
CA ARG A 3 15.34 1.01 17.03
C ARG A 3 14.52 2.26 17.34
N GLU A 4 14.90 3.01 18.39
CA GLU A 4 14.33 4.30 18.76
C GLU A 4 14.81 5.43 17.84
N GLU A 5 16.12 5.51 17.56
CA GLU A 5 16.67 6.49 16.61
C GLU A 5 16.07 6.31 15.20
N ALA A 6 15.86 5.06 14.77
CA ALA A 6 15.18 4.75 13.50
C ALA A 6 13.68 5.07 13.52
N ARG A 7 13.05 5.22 14.70
CA ARG A 7 11.65 5.61 14.85
C ARG A 7 11.52 7.13 14.84
N GLU A 8 12.33 7.85 15.61
CA GLU A 8 12.38 9.31 15.58
C GLU A 8 12.74 9.85 14.20
N LEU A 9 13.70 9.24 13.49
CA LEU A 9 14.04 9.67 12.14
C LEU A 9 12.89 9.44 11.15
N ARG A 10 12.11 8.36 11.32
CA ARG A 10 10.90 8.12 10.50
C ARG A 10 9.77 9.07 10.84
N ASP A 11 9.58 9.39 12.11
CA ASP A 11 8.51 10.28 12.56
C ASP A 11 8.81 11.73 12.12
N ALA A 12 10.07 12.17 12.18
CA ALA A 12 10.52 13.46 11.63
C ALA A 12 10.44 13.54 10.09
N LEU A 13 10.64 12.41 9.39
CA LEU A 13 10.35 12.30 7.95
C LEU A 13 8.84 12.29 7.66
N SER A 14 8.01 11.77 8.57
CA SER A 14 6.55 11.74 8.42
C SER A 14 5.90 13.11 8.62
N GLU A 15 6.47 13.97 9.48
CA GLU A 15 5.95 15.30 9.79
C GLU A 15 6.28 16.33 8.67
N ALA A 16 7.37 16.11 7.91
CA ALA A 16 7.74 16.95 6.77
C ALA A 16 7.05 16.56 5.44
N LEU A 17 6.38 15.41 5.40
CA LEU A 17 5.84 14.84 4.16
C LEU A 17 4.33 14.57 4.31
N SER A 18 3.51 15.62 4.34
CA SER A 18 2.18 15.52 3.72
C SER A 18 2.37 15.39 2.20
N GLU A 19 2.92 14.25 1.79
CA GLU A 19 3.27 13.95 0.41
C GLU A 19 2.21 13.04 -0.18
N ARG A 20 1.46 13.61 -1.14
CA ARG A 20 0.66 12.82 -2.05
C ARG A 20 1.55 12.32 -3.17
N SER A 21 1.68 11.01 -3.29
CA SER A 21 2.31 10.33 -4.42
C SER A 21 1.25 9.84 -5.39
N GLU A 22 1.28 10.34 -6.62
CA GLU A 22 0.41 9.86 -7.70
C GLU A 22 1.06 8.71 -8.46
N PHE A 23 0.28 7.66 -8.70
CA PHE A 23 0.65 6.51 -9.52
C PHE A 23 -0.25 6.45 -10.77
N VAL A 24 -0.13 5.37 -11.56
CA VAL A 24 -0.89 5.25 -12.80
C VAL A 24 -2.39 5.10 -12.50
N HIS A 25 -2.76 4.17 -11.63
CA HIS A 25 -4.16 3.89 -11.27
C HIS A 25 -4.55 4.44 -9.89
N THR A 26 -3.56 4.63 -9.01
CA THR A 26 -3.80 4.99 -7.61
C THR A 26 -3.07 6.27 -7.19
N ALA A 27 -3.41 6.79 -6.02
CA ALA A 27 -2.62 7.78 -5.31
C ALA A 27 -2.49 7.34 -3.84
N GLY A 28 -1.31 7.56 -3.27
CA GLY A 28 -1.00 7.37 -1.86
C GLY A 28 -0.81 8.74 -1.19
N GLU A 29 -1.38 8.96 -0.02
CA GLU A 29 -1.21 10.21 0.73
C GLU A 29 -0.89 9.93 2.19
N HIS A 30 0.23 10.47 2.65
CA HIS A 30 0.53 10.60 4.07
C HIS A 30 -0.17 11.86 4.59
N ARG A 31 -1.00 11.72 5.62
CA ARG A 31 -1.68 12.85 6.26
C ARG A 31 -0.97 13.29 7.52
N GLU A 32 -1.24 14.54 7.91
CA GLU A 32 -0.73 15.14 9.16
C GLU A 32 -1.19 14.38 10.42
N ASP A 33 -2.33 13.70 10.37
CA ASP A 33 -2.84 12.85 11.46
C ASP A 33 -2.11 11.50 11.58
N GLY A 34 -1.11 11.24 10.72
CA GLY A 34 -0.36 9.99 10.65
C GLY A 34 -1.03 8.89 9.84
N SER A 35 -2.27 9.10 9.38
CA SER A 35 -2.99 8.14 8.55
C SER A 35 -2.39 8.07 7.13
N TYR A 36 -2.58 6.92 6.49
CA TYR A 36 -2.19 6.71 5.10
C TYR A 36 -3.41 6.40 4.24
N VAL A 37 -3.57 7.14 3.15
CA VAL A 37 -4.73 7.03 2.27
C VAL A 37 -4.31 6.43 0.95
N VAL A 38 -5.02 5.41 0.51
CA VAL A 38 -4.95 4.92 -0.87
C VAL A 38 -6.25 5.26 -1.57
N GLU A 39 -6.17 5.93 -2.70
CA GLU A 39 -7.34 6.25 -3.52
C GLU A 39 -7.10 5.97 -5.00
N ARG A 40 -8.19 5.92 -5.78
CA ARG A 40 -8.09 5.86 -7.23
C ARG A 40 -7.78 7.24 -7.77
N ARG A 41 -6.84 7.33 -8.71
CA ARG A 41 -6.38 8.62 -9.28
C ARG A 41 -7.51 9.47 -9.88
N ASN A 42 -8.51 8.85 -10.51
CA ASN A 42 -9.58 9.56 -11.23
C ASN A 42 -10.90 9.68 -10.43
N ALA A 43 -10.91 9.39 -9.13
CA ALA A 43 -12.15 9.36 -8.36
C ALA A 43 -12.15 10.44 -7.26
N SER A 44 -12.94 11.50 -7.44
CA SER A 44 -13.06 12.60 -6.46
C SER A 44 -14.06 12.32 -5.32
N SER A 45 -14.69 11.15 -5.27
CA SER A 45 -15.69 10.83 -4.23
C SER A 45 -15.10 10.01 -3.08
N ALA A 46 -15.50 10.34 -1.85
CA ALA A 46 -15.01 9.73 -0.61
C ALA A 46 -15.20 8.20 -0.54
N GLY A 47 -16.08 7.62 -1.36
CA GLY A 47 -16.32 6.17 -1.41
C GLY A 47 -15.24 5.34 -2.11
N HIS A 48 -14.25 5.99 -2.74
CA HIS A 48 -13.22 5.32 -3.54
C HIS A 48 -11.83 5.30 -2.91
N ARG A 49 -11.74 5.56 -1.60
CA ARG A 49 -10.48 5.51 -0.85
C ARG A 49 -10.50 4.48 0.28
N LYS A 50 -9.32 4.04 0.67
CA LYS A 50 -9.04 3.24 1.85
C LYS A 50 -8.09 4.05 2.73
N VAL A 51 -8.51 4.30 3.96
CA VAL A 51 -7.68 4.93 4.99
C VAL A 51 -7.13 3.82 5.88
N PHE A 52 -5.84 3.87 6.12
CA PHE A 52 -5.12 3.09 7.12
C PHE A 52 -4.74 4.04 8.26
N ASP A 53 -4.70 3.54 9.49
CA ASP A 53 -4.28 4.30 10.67
C ASP A 53 -2.82 4.76 10.55
N SER A 54 -2.02 4.06 9.72
CA SER A 54 -0.66 4.46 9.36
C SER A 54 -0.19 3.76 8.09
N PHE A 55 0.88 4.29 7.47
CA PHE A 55 1.58 3.59 6.38
C PHE A 55 2.11 2.21 6.83
N ALA A 56 2.52 2.09 8.09
CA ALA A 56 2.97 0.83 8.67
C ALA A 56 1.86 -0.23 8.71
N GLU A 57 0.59 0.16 8.88
CA GLU A 57 -0.54 -0.76 8.78
C GLU A 57 -0.75 -1.24 7.33
N CYS A 58 -0.66 -0.33 6.36
CA CYS A 58 -0.69 -0.69 4.94
C CYS A 58 0.43 -1.69 4.59
N ARG A 59 1.64 -1.48 5.12
CA ARG A 59 2.76 -2.41 4.97
C ARG A 59 2.52 -3.77 5.62
N ARG A 60 2.05 -3.81 6.87
CA ARG A 60 1.68 -5.07 7.53
C ARG A 60 0.61 -5.84 6.73
N ARG A 61 -0.34 -5.12 6.13
CA ARG A 61 -1.35 -5.72 5.27
C ARG A 61 -0.75 -6.36 4.03
N TYR A 62 0.24 -5.73 3.41
CA TYR A 62 1.00 -6.31 2.31
C TYR A 62 1.82 -7.51 2.79
N ASP A 63 2.54 -7.40 3.90
CA ASP A 63 3.38 -8.47 4.44
C ASP A 63 2.58 -9.74 4.75
N SER A 64 1.33 -9.59 5.20
CA SER A 64 0.43 -10.72 5.48
C SER A 64 -0.15 -11.40 4.23
N LEU A 65 -0.01 -10.81 3.03
CA LEU A 65 -0.49 -11.43 1.79
C LEU A 65 0.39 -12.63 1.39
N PRO A 66 -0.17 -13.60 0.66
CA PRO A 66 0.63 -14.65 0.03
C PRO A 66 1.69 -14.07 -0.93
N GLU A 67 2.66 -14.90 -1.31
CA GLU A 67 3.71 -14.50 -2.27
C GLU A 67 3.10 -14.07 -3.61
N ALA A 68 2.12 -14.82 -4.12
CA ALA A 68 1.30 -14.41 -5.25
C ALA A 68 -0.13 -14.16 -4.75
N PHE A 69 -0.64 -12.95 -4.97
CA PHE A 69 -1.93 -12.52 -4.45
C PHE A 69 -2.75 -11.77 -5.50
N THR A 70 -4.06 -11.85 -5.35
CA THR A 70 -5.05 -11.20 -6.20
C THR A 70 -5.79 -10.11 -5.41
N ALA A 71 -6.71 -9.42 -6.08
CA ALA A 71 -7.64 -8.53 -5.40
C ALA A 71 -8.43 -9.25 -4.29
N GLU A 72 -8.75 -10.53 -4.44
CA GLU A 72 -9.54 -11.25 -3.43
C GLU A 72 -8.76 -11.44 -2.13
N ASP A 73 -7.45 -11.68 -2.23
CA ASP A 73 -6.55 -11.81 -1.08
C ASP A 73 -6.38 -10.48 -0.33
N CYS A 74 -6.58 -9.34 -0.99
CA CYS A 74 -6.65 -8.01 -0.38
C CYS A 74 -7.94 -7.76 0.42
N SER A 75 -8.85 -8.73 0.51
CA SER A 75 -10.06 -8.60 1.30
C SER A 75 -9.77 -8.46 2.80
N ALA A 76 -10.47 -7.55 3.45
CA ALA A 76 -10.51 -7.41 4.90
C ALA A 76 -11.95 -7.02 5.29
N ALA A 77 -12.30 -7.10 6.58
CA ALA A 77 -13.65 -6.80 7.06
C ALA A 77 -14.15 -5.41 6.61
N ASP A 78 -13.23 -4.48 6.38
CA ASP A 78 -13.47 -3.09 6.00
C ASP A 78 -13.18 -2.79 4.50
N VAL A 79 -12.77 -3.78 3.69
CA VAL A 79 -12.40 -3.61 2.27
C VAL A 79 -13.38 -4.34 1.33
N SER A 80 -14.32 -3.58 0.76
CA SER A 80 -15.28 -4.07 -0.25
C SER A 80 -14.69 -4.12 -1.68
N GLY A 81 -15.32 -4.88 -2.58
CA GLY A 81 -14.77 -5.35 -3.86
C GLY A 81 -14.03 -4.34 -4.75
N GLY A 82 -14.48 -3.08 -4.84
CA GLY A 82 -13.79 -2.05 -5.63
C GLY A 82 -12.47 -1.56 -5.02
N ARG A 83 -12.36 -1.61 -3.68
CA ARG A 83 -11.18 -1.19 -2.91
C ARG A 83 -10.10 -2.28 -2.91
N ARG A 84 -10.49 -3.54 -3.05
CA ARG A 84 -9.58 -4.68 -3.21
C ARG A 84 -8.67 -4.56 -4.43
N HIS A 85 -9.27 -4.27 -5.59
CA HIS A 85 -8.52 -4.06 -6.84
C HIS A 85 -7.61 -2.84 -6.75
N MET A 86 -8.08 -1.77 -6.10
CA MET A 86 -7.29 -0.56 -5.89
C MET A 86 -6.05 -0.86 -5.05
N LEU A 87 -6.17 -1.65 -3.97
CA LEU A 87 -5.01 -2.05 -3.16
C LEU A 87 -4.01 -2.89 -3.95
N ALA A 88 -4.48 -3.86 -4.74
CA ALA A 88 -3.60 -4.66 -5.59
C ALA A 88 -2.81 -3.80 -6.59
N TRP A 89 -3.48 -2.83 -7.25
CA TRP A 89 -2.79 -1.85 -8.10
C TRP A 89 -1.79 -1.00 -7.32
N HIS A 90 -2.20 -0.51 -6.14
CA HIS A 90 -1.34 0.32 -5.31
C HIS A 90 -0.04 -0.38 -4.94
N PHE A 91 -0.11 -1.64 -4.49
CA PHE A 91 1.09 -2.40 -4.13
C PHE A 91 2.01 -2.59 -5.35
N ALA A 92 1.46 -2.91 -6.52
CA ALA A 92 2.25 -3.12 -7.73
C ALA A 92 2.87 -1.82 -8.29
N GLU A 93 2.31 -0.65 -7.96
CA GLU A 93 2.78 0.65 -8.44
C GLU A 93 3.74 1.36 -7.48
N HIS A 94 3.58 1.12 -6.18
CA HIS A 94 4.23 1.90 -5.15
C HIS A 94 5.62 1.34 -4.80
N PRO A 95 6.71 2.13 -4.92
CA PRO A 95 8.09 1.63 -4.87
C PRO A 95 8.50 1.04 -3.52
N ALA A 96 7.80 1.36 -2.44
CA ALA A 96 8.05 0.78 -1.12
C ALA A 96 7.56 -0.68 -0.96
N PHE A 97 6.84 -1.26 -1.93
CA PHE A 97 6.42 -2.65 -1.91
C PHE A 97 7.19 -3.44 -2.97
N ASP A 98 7.95 -4.43 -2.54
CA ASP A 98 8.80 -5.22 -3.43
C ASP A 98 7.97 -6.30 -4.14
N CYS A 99 7.17 -5.88 -5.10
CA CYS A 99 6.31 -6.77 -5.87
C CYS A 99 6.12 -6.26 -7.29
N GLU A 100 5.61 -7.14 -8.14
CA GLU A 100 5.36 -6.84 -9.53
C GLU A 100 4.02 -7.39 -9.98
N LEU A 101 3.41 -6.71 -10.96
CA LEU A 101 2.22 -7.19 -11.63
C LEU A 101 2.59 -8.31 -12.60
N VAL A 102 2.11 -9.53 -12.35
CA VAL A 102 2.40 -10.71 -13.19
C VAL A 102 1.25 -11.07 -14.12
N SER A 103 0.01 -10.69 -13.78
CA SER A 103 -1.16 -10.84 -14.66
C SER A 103 -2.18 -9.73 -14.44
N ARG A 104 -2.87 -9.32 -15.52
CA ARG A 104 -3.97 -8.34 -15.46
C ARG A 104 -5.34 -9.00 -15.36
N GLN A 105 -5.48 -10.26 -15.75
CA GLN A 105 -6.76 -10.99 -15.78
C GLN A 105 -6.52 -12.48 -15.45
N PRO A 106 -6.78 -12.92 -14.19
CA PRO A 106 -7.13 -12.08 -13.04
C PRO A 106 -5.97 -11.15 -12.63
N LEU A 107 -6.29 -10.00 -12.02
CA LEU A 107 -5.28 -9.06 -11.51
C LEU A 107 -4.46 -9.75 -10.42
N THR A 108 -3.21 -10.06 -10.74
CA THR A 108 -2.32 -10.88 -9.92
C THR A 108 -0.99 -10.17 -9.74
N VAL A 109 -0.60 -10.02 -8.48
CA VAL A 109 0.65 -9.40 -8.04
C VAL A 109 1.50 -10.47 -7.38
N ARG A 110 2.80 -10.45 -7.65
CA ARG A 110 3.76 -11.35 -7.03
C ARG A 110 4.81 -10.57 -6.27
N LYS A 111 4.99 -10.88 -5.00
CA LYS A 111 6.12 -10.39 -4.20
C LYS A 111 7.41 -10.87 -4.86
N ARG A 112 8.39 -9.99 -4.97
CA ARG A 112 9.73 -10.40 -5.34
C ARG A 112 10.30 -11.08 -4.11
N GLY A 113 10.43 -12.41 -4.18
CA GLY A 113 11.09 -13.16 -3.14
C GLY A 113 12.49 -12.60 -2.95
N ASP A 114 12.97 -12.60 -1.71
CA ASP A 114 14.40 -12.49 -1.46
C ASP A 114 15.07 -13.66 -2.21
N PRO A 115 16.03 -13.46 -3.13
CA PRO A 115 16.71 -14.55 -3.83
C PRO A 115 17.57 -15.45 -2.91
N ALA A 116 17.31 -15.47 -1.60
CA ALA A 116 18.04 -16.21 -0.58
C ALA A 116 17.10 -17.16 0.18
N ALA A 117 16.60 -18.18 -0.52
CA ALA A 117 16.08 -19.40 0.10
C ALA A 117 16.31 -20.58 -0.86
N ASP A 118 17.58 -20.92 -1.06
CA ASP A 118 18.05 -22.21 -1.60
C ASP A 118 19.13 -22.74 -0.65
#